data_AF-A0A3F2RN37-F1
#
_entry.id   AF-A0A3F2RN37-F1
#
_cell.length_a   1.000
_cell.length_b   1.000
_cell.length_c   1.000
_cell.angle_alpha   90.00
_cell.angle_beta   90.00
_cell.angle_gamma   90.00
#
_symmetry.space_group_name_H-M   'P 1'
#
loop_
_entity.id
_entity.type
_entity.pdbx_description
1 polymer ?
#
loop_
_entity_poly.entity_id
_entity_poly.type
_entity_poly.pdbx_seq_one_letter_code
_entity_poly.pdbx_strand_id
1 'polypeptide(L)'
;MNLGTSDNKPLGDDDFNTEDKLLHGRRLTLQLHSTWGDRNYIGLTQIEVLVGSRGTSIPLDISNLDAKPRDLASLGYVGDPRTLDKLIDGEGTTCDDTHMWLVPLEAGAVPEVCIEFKKAQNLYGLRVWNYNKSPEDTYRGAKQIVVVLDGTVISPKKTGFLLRKAPGVAEFDFGQLLRFPYAIERPGISCNFSASSYSERVHYPFSVHAYKTPVVRQDYEAPLYPQGFMLKIICWTAWGDPYYLGLNGLELYDFSGVRIMEKPEIITAVPFSVSELDNGGGGQQDTRTPDNLLSGLDKNTWEAHDAWLAPLASSLGNQQGNIICIGFDTPVVLSMIKFWNYAKSPERGVKDMDIYLDDLHLFSGTLQKAPMADIHGGASRFSKTHKVVEQFGQPVLFSTSQAQVATEKRYVSYCGAEEQDVLGINEGQVMQESRAMYRKPDPGAEGVVVDLECRPMTAVCRQ
;
A
#
# COMPACT_ATOMS: atom_id res chain seq x y z
N MET A 1 -52.03 13.19 -10.58
CA MET A 1 -52.42 11.77 -10.58
C MET A 1 -51.35 10.99 -11.31
N ASN A 2 -50.99 9.85 -10.73
CA ASN A 2 -50.01 8.85 -11.15
C ASN A 2 -48.52 9.20 -11.01
N LEU A 3 -48.08 9.00 -9.77
CA LEU A 3 -46.75 8.52 -9.38
C LEU A 3 -46.39 7.26 -10.19
N GLY A 4 -45.25 7.29 -10.88
CA GLY A 4 -44.60 6.11 -11.45
C GLY A 4 -43.53 5.63 -10.48
N THR A 5 -43.83 4.57 -9.75
CA THR A 5 -42.88 3.82 -8.91
C THR A 5 -41.85 3.14 -9.80
N SER A 6 -40.58 3.50 -9.64
CA SER A 6 -39.46 2.72 -10.17
C SER A 6 -39.35 1.43 -9.35
N ASP A 7 -39.50 0.30 -10.03
CA ASP A 7 -39.33 -1.03 -9.46
C ASP A 7 -37.93 -1.17 -8.84
N ASN A 8 -37.90 -1.23 -7.50
CA ASN A 8 -36.81 -1.83 -6.74
C ASN A 8 -36.75 -3.31 -7.12
N LYS A 9 -35.86 -3.67 -8.05
CA LYS A 9 -35.40 -5.05 -8.17
C LYS A 9 -34.55 -5.35 -6.92
N PRO A 10 -34.94 -6.29 -6.06
CA PRO A 10 -34.08 -6.72 -4.98
C PRO A 10 -32.78 -7.31 -5.58
N LEU A 11 -31.66 -7.00 -4.94
CA LEU A 11 -30.38 -7.69 -5.16
C LEU A 11 -30.65 -9.20 -5.13
N GLY A 12 -30.27 -9.90 -6.20
CA GLY A 12 -30.57 -11.31 -6.36
C GLY A 12 -29.95 -12.17 -5.27
N ASP A 13 -30.73 -13.15 -4.81
CA ASP A 13 -30.38 -14.28 -3.94
C ASP A 13 -29.32 -15.23 -4.57
N ASP A 14 -28.18 -14.73 -5.03
CA ASP A 14 -27.06 -15.56 -5.51
C ASP A 14 -26.08 -15.99 -4.39
N ASP A 15 -26.37 -15.63 -3.14
CA ASP A 15 -25.48 -15.87 -1.99
C ASP A 15 -25.71 -17.23 -1.29
N PHE A 16 -26.67 -18.03 -1.77
CA PHE A 16 -26.92 -19.36 -1.25
C PHE A 16 -26.12 -20.42 -2.04
N ASN A 17 -25.02 -20.84 -1.40
CA ASN A 17 -24.24 -22.08 -1.63
C ASN A 17 -22.86 -21.92 -2.31
N THR A 18 -22.07 -20.94 -1.86
CA THR A 18 -20.61 -20.86 -2.10
C THR A 18 -19.80 -21.82 -1.22
N GLU A 19 -20.38 -22.35 -0.14
CA GLU A 19 -19.66 -23.22 0.80
C GLU A 19 -19.27 -24.57 0.18
N ASP A 20 -20.17 -25.16 -0.62
CA ASP A 20 -19.91 -26.41 -1.37
C ASP A 20 -18.81 -26.27 -2.43
N LYS A 21 -18.38 -25.04 -2.73
CA LYS A 21 -17.28 -24.76 -3.67
C LYS A 21 -15.93 -24.64 -2.95
N LEU A 22 -15.90 -24.52 -1.63
CA LEU A 22 -14.65 -24.39 -0.86
C LEU A 22 -13.90 -25.72 -0.81
N LEU A 23 -12.59 -25.64 -0.59
CA LEU A 23 -11.78 -26.84 -0.40
C LEU A 23 -12.13 -27.48 0.94
N HIS A 24 -12.47 -28.76 0.92
CA HIS A 24 -12.80 -29.51 2.11
C HIS A 24 -11.64 -30.41 2.52
N GLY A 25 -11.16 -30.31 3.76
CA GLY A 25 -10.10 -31.18 4.24
C GLY A 25 -9.80 -31.07 5.72
N ARG A 26 -8.94 -31.96 6.22
CA ARG A 26 -8.67 -32.12 7.66
C ARG A 26 -7.25 -31.71 8.09
N ARG A 27 -6.27 -31.87 7.21
CA ARG A 27 -4.86 -31.60 7.50
C ARG A 27 -4.29 -30.57 6.53
N LEU A 28 -4.00 -29.38 7.05
CA LEU A 28 -3.38 -28.29 6.30
C LEU A 28 -1.89 -28.24 6.64
N THR A 29 -1.02 -28.28 5.64
CA THR A 29 0.44 -28.17 5.82
C THR A 29 0.96 -26.95 5.07
N LEU A 30 1.69 -26.10 5.78
CA LEU A 30 2.36 -24.91 5.26
C LEU A 30 3.85 -25.23 5.14
N GLN A 31 4.37 -25.27 3.91
CA GLN A 31 5.78 -25.51 3.63
C GLN A 31 6.46 -24.18 3.30
N LEU A 32 7.42 -23.76 4.11
CA LEU A 32 8.07 -22.45 4.02
C LEU A 32 9.36 -22.57 3.18
N HIS A 33 9.29 -22.16 1.91
CA HIS A 33 10.33 -22.44 0.92
C HIS A 33 11.43 -21.39 0.83
N SER A 34 11.15 -20.13 1.14
CA SER A 34 12.15 -19.06 1.10
C SER A 34 11.81 -17.93 2.07
N THR A 35 12.83 -17.16 2.43
CA THR A 35 12.73 -15.94 3.24
C THR A 35 12.81 -14.69 2.36
N TRP A 36 12.65 -13.53 2.98
CA TRP A 36 12.93 -12.23 2.34
C TRP A 36 14.43 -11.91 2.22
N GLY A 37 15.31 -12.65 2.89
CA GLY A 37 16.76 -12.50 2.71
C GLY A 37 17.64 -13.21 3.75
N ASP A 38 17.08 -13.59 4.91
CA ASP A 38 17.84 -14.33 5.94
C ASP A 38 18.13 -15.76 5.49
N ARG A 39 19.37 -16.22 5.69
CA ARG A 39 19.84 -17.54 5.23
C ARG A 39 19.77 -18.62 6.32
N ASN A 40 19.60 -18.22 7.57
CA ASN A 40 19.78 -19.06 8.74
C ASN A 40 18.48 -19.30 9.49
N TYR A 41 17.51 -18.38 9.38
CA TYR A 41 16.26 -18.46 10.12
C TYR A 41 15.06 -18.08 9.26
N ILE A 42 13.94 -18.73 9.54
CA ILE A 42 12.65 -18.37 8.99
C ILE A 42 11.59 -18.35 10.10
N GLY A 43 10.72 -17.35 10.08
CA GLY A 43 9.73 -17.16 11.13
C GLY A 43 8.44 -16.52 10.62
N LEU A 44 7.45 -16.54 11.50
CA LEU A 44 6.14 -15.91 11.33
C LEU A 44 5.71 -15.33 12.68
N THR A 45 4.78 -14.38 12.66
CA THR A 45 4.19 -13.82 13.88
C THR A 45 2.93 -14.62 14.24
N GLN A 46 1.93 -14.65 13.36
CA GLN A 46 0.65 -15.33 13.60
C GLN A 46 0.08 -15.95 12.33
N ILE A 47 -0.75 -16.98 12.49
CA ILE A 47 -1.61 -17.53 11.44
C ILE A 47 -3.07 -17.65 11.92
N GLU A 48 -4.00 -17.46 11.01
CA GLU A 48 -5.42 -17.77 11.22
C GLU A 48 -5.96 -18.59 10.05
N VAL A 49 -6.61 -19.71 10.35
CA VAL A 49 -7.31 -20.50 9.35
C VAL A 49 -8.74 -19.97 9.23
N LEU A 50 -9.14 -19.61 8.01
CA LEU A 50 -10.48 -19.09 7.74
C LEU A 50 -11.36 -20.17 7.11
N VAL A 51 -12.57 -20.32 7.61
CA VAL A 51 -13.52 -21.35 7.19
C VAL A 51 -14.89 -20.77 6.82
N GLY A 52 -15.65 -21.55 6.03
CA GLY A 52 -16.99 -21.18 5.59
C GLY A 52 -17.01 -20.06 4.54
N SER A 53 -18.18 -19.81 3.95
CA SER A 53 -18.33 -18.85 2.84
C SER A 53 -17.95 -17.40 3.19
N ARG A 54 -18.01 -17.05 4.48
CA ARG A 54 -17.68 -15.71 4.99
C ARG A 54 -16.24 -15.54 5.46
N GLY A 55 -15.43 -16.60 5.44
CA GLY A 55 -14.04 -16.55 5.91
C GLY A 55 -13.92 -16.28 7.41
N THR A 56 -14.70 -16.99 8.22
CA THR A 56 -14.64 -16.87 9.69
C THR A 56 -13.41 -17.58 10.24
N SER A 57 -12.67 -16.95 11.15
CA SER A 57 -11.54 -17.59 11.84
C SER A 57 -12.00 -18.76 12.70
N ILE A 58 -11.32 -19.91 12.60
CA ILE A 58 -11.55 -21.07 13.48
C ILE A 58 -10.54 -21.03 14.64
N PRO A 59 -10.99 -21.19 15.90
CA PRO A 59 -10.07 -21.27 17.03
C PRO A 59 -9.20 -22.53 16.93
N LEU A 60 -7.90 -22.34 17.09
CA LEU A 60 -6.89 -23.40 17.12
C LEU A 60 -6.30 -23.50 18.53
N ASP A 61 -6.03 -24.73 18.95
CA ASP A 61 -5.27 -25.04 20.16
C ASP A 61 -3.86 -25.49 19.74
N ILE A 62 -2.86 -25.40 20.64
CA ILE A 62 -1.52 -25.94 20.38
C ILE A 62 -1.54 -27.44 20.00
N SER A 63 -2.55 -28.18 20.46
CA SER A 63 -2.77 -29.59 20.09
C SER A 63 -3.10 -29.81 18.61
N ASN A 64 -3.53 -28.75 17.90
CA ASN A 64 -3.77 -28.78 16.46
C ASN A 64 -2.48 -28.59 15.65
N LEU A 65 -1.42 -28.05 16.26
CA LEU A 65 -0.20 -27.63 15.56
C LEU A 65 0.94 -28.63 15.79
N ASP A 66 1.66 -28.93 14.72
CA ASP A 66 2.99 -29.54 14.74
C ASP A 66 3.91 -28.77 13.79
N ALA A 67 5.20 -28.73 14.06
CA ALA A 67 6.16 -28.07 13.17
C ALA A 67 7.49 -28.79 13.12
N LYS A 68 8.14 -28.70 11.96
CA LYS A 68 9.45 -29.30 11.68
C LYS A 68 10.35 -28.29 10.98
N PRO A 69 11.41 -27.79 11.63
CA PRO A 69 11.71 -27.89 13.06
C PRO A 69 10.59 -27.32 13.93
N ARG A 70 10.52 -27.72 15.21
CA ARG A 70 9.48 -27.22 16.12
C ARG A 70 9.69 -25.74 16.45
N ASP A 71 10.92 -25.39 16.80
CA ASP A 71 11.40 -24.08 17.23
C ASP A 71 12.94 -24.15 17.35
N LEU A 72 13.56 -23.13 17.94
CA LEU A 72 15.01 -23.06 18.16
C LEU A 72 15.57 -24.10 19.16
N ALA A 73 14.74 -24.80 19.93
CA ALA A 73 15.21 -25.87 20.81
C ALA A 73 15.82 -27.03 20.01
N SER A 74 15.47 -27.16 18.72
CA SER A 74 16.11 -28.09 17.78
C SER A 74 17.62 -27.87 17.63
N LEU A 75 18.13 -26.66 17.88
CA LEU A 75 19.55 -26.33 17.91
C LEU A 75 20.16 -26.35 19.32
N GLY A 76 19.39 -26.74 20.35
CA GLY A 76 19.82 -26.73 21.75
C GLY A 76 19.56 -25.43 22.51
N TYR A 77 18.87 -24.44 21.91
CA TYR A 77 18.47 -23.21 22.61
C TYR A 77 17.23 -23.44 23.48
N VAL A 78 17.43 -23.89 24.71
CA VAL A 78 16.35 -24.14 25.68
C VAL A 78 15.92 -22.82 26.34
N GLY A 79 14.60 -22.57 26.39
CA GLY A 79 14.02 -21.40 27.04
C GLY A 79 13.87 -20.16 26.16
N ASP A 80 14.17 -20.28 24.86
CA ASP A 80 13.85 -19.23 23.90
C ASP A 80 12.32 -19.06 23.77
N PRO A 81 11.78 -17.83 23.83
CA PRO A 81 10.33 -17.61 23.81
C PRO A 81 9.69 -17.81 22.45
N ARG A 82 10.47 -17.96 21.37
CA ARG A 82 9.99 -18.02 19.98
C ARG A 82 9.49 -19.41 19.58
N THR A 83 8.48 -19.88 20.31
CA THR A 83 7.95 -21.24 20.24
C THR A 83 6.71 -21.35 19.35
N LEU A 84 6.32 -22.59 18.99
CA LEU A 84 5.23 -22.86 18.04
C LEU A 84 3.86 -22.28 18.45
N ASP A 85 3.59 -22.15 19.76
CA ASP A 85 2.35 -21.57 20.26
C ASP A 85 2.14 -20.11 19.87
N LYS A 86 3.21 -19.37 19.54
CA LYS A 86 3.13 -17.96 19.12
C LYS A 86 2.35 -17.77 17.83
N LEU A 87 2.31 -18.79 16.98
CA LEU A 87 1.51 -18.73 15.75
C LEU A 87 0.00 -18.54 15.99
N ILE A 88 -0.50 -18.78 17.20
CA ILE A 88 -1.94 -18.77 17.53
C ILE A 88 -2.24 -18.05 18.86
N ASP A 89 -1.31 -17.23 19.37
CA ASP A 89 -1.48 -16.57 20.68
C ASP A 89 -2.36 -15.30 20.63
N GLY A 90 -2.66 -14.81 19.43
CA GLY A 90 -3.57 -13.68 19.17
C GLY A 90 -2.87 -12.33 19.01
N GLU A 91 -1.54 -12.27 19.13
CA GLU A 91 -0.74 -11.04 19.05
C GLU A 91 -0.11 -10.82 17.66
N GLY A 92 -0.93 -10.79 16.61
CA GLY A 92 -0.44 -10.72 15.22
C GLY A 92 0.18 -9.37 14.82
N THR A 93 -0.26 -8.27 15.42
CA THR A 93 0.23 -6.91 15.11
C THR A 93 1.20 -6.45 16.20
N THR A 94 2.44 -6.95 16.15
CA THR A 94 3.46 -6.67 17.16
C THR A 94 4.87 -6.62 16.57
N CYS A 95 5.79 -5.98 17.29
CA CYS A 95 7.24 -6.04 17.07
C CYS A 95 7.97 -6.78 18.21
N ASP A 96 7.24 -7.22 19.24
CA ASP A 96 7.80 -8.02 20.33
C ASP A 96 8.05 -9.46 19.85
N ASP A 97 9.32 -9.86 19.79
CA ASP A 97 9.69 -11.18 19.28
C ASP A 97 9.33 -12.33 20.23
N THR A 98 8.92 -12.06 21.46
CA THR A 98 8.34 -13.07 22.36
C THR A 98 6.96 -13.56 21.91
N HIS A 99 6.34 -12.86 20.96
CA HIS A 99 5.09 -13.20 20.28
C HIS A 99 5.31 -13.70 18.84
N MET A 100 6.51 -14.21 18.53
CA MET A 100 6.84 -14.69 17.19
C MET A 100 7.38 -16.11 17.20
N TRP A 101 7.11 -16.88 16.15
CA TRP A 101 7.69 -18.20 15.95
C TRP A 101 8.93 -18.12 15.07
N LEU A 102 10.00 -18.82 15.44
CA LEU A 102 11.26 -18.84 14.68
C LEU A 102 11.88 -20.24 14.66
N VAL A 103 12.34 -20.67 13.49
CA VAL A 103 13.03 -21.95 13.29
C VAL A 103 14.30 -21.76 12.48
N PRO A 104 15.30 -22.65 12.63
CA PRO A 104 16.46 -22.65 11.75
C PRO A 104 16.07 -23.04 10.32
N LEU A 105 16.72 -22.41 9.36
CA LEU A 105 16.63 -22.72 7.95
C LEU A 105 17.91 -23.47 7.53
N GLU A 106 17.83 -24.79 7.51
CA GLU A 106 18.93 -25.65 7.07
C GLU A 106 18.95 -25.80 5.54
N ALA A 107 20.15 -25.90 4.96
CA ALA A 107 20.30 -26.05 3.53
C ALA A 107 19.60 -27.32 3.01
N GLY A 108 18.60 -27.15 2.14
CA GLY A 108 17.84 -28.25 1.54
C GLY A 108 16.69 -28.80 2.38
N ALA A 109 16.53 -28.34 3.62
CA ALA A 109 15.34 -28.60 4.42
C ALA A 109 14.28 -27.53 4.13
N VAL A 110 13.01 -27.92 4.15
CA VAL A 110 11.87 -27.01 4.03
C VAL A 110 11.13 -27.04 5.37
N PRO A 111 11.18 -25.98 6.17
CA PRO A 111 10.41 -25.92 7.40
C PRO A 111 8.91 -26.03 7.13
N GLU A 112 8.21 -26.81 7.96
CA GLU A 112 6.79 -27.07 7.78
C GLU A 112 6.01 -26.80 9.07
N VAL A 113 4.81 -26.22 8.92
CA VAL A 113 3.78 -26.14 9.98
C VAL A 113 2.58 -26.98 9.53
N CYS A 114 2.19 -27.93 10.36
CA CYS A 114 1.03 -28.80 10.13
C CYS A 114 -0.09 -28.43 11.10
N ILE A 115 -1.29 -28.23 10.57
CA ILE A 115 -2.51 -27.92 11.31
C ILE A 115 -3.50 -29.07 11.07
N GLU A 116 -3.82 -29.83 12.11
CA GLU A 116 -4.81 -30.90 12.05
C GLU A 116 -6.11 -30.50 12.76
N PHE A 117 -7.20 -30.47 12.00
CA PHE A 117 -8.53 -30.15 12.54
C PHE A 117 -9.18 -31.38 13.18
N LYS A 118 -9.97 -31.16 14.25
CA LYS A 118 -10.76 -32.22 14.91
C LYS A 118 -11.78 -32.86 13.96
N LYS A 119 -12.30 -32.08 13.01
CA LYS A 119 -13.18 -32.49 11.90
C LYS A 119 -12.72 -31.77 10.64
N ALA A 120 -12.95 -32.38 9.49
CA ALA A 120 -12.69 -31.72 8.20
C ALA A 120 -13.48 -30.41 8.09
N GLN A 121 -12.87 -29.39 7.48
CA GLN A 121 -13.36 -28.01 7.39
C GLN A 121 -13.48 -27.58 5.94
N ASN A 122 -14.43 -26.69 5.65
CA ASN A 122 -14.54 -25.97 4.39
C ASN A 122 -13.66 -24.72 4.45
N LEU A 123 -12.49 -24.76 3.82
CA LEU A 123 -11.44 -23.75 3.94
C LEU A 123 -11.67 -22.60 2.95
N TYR A 124 -11.75 -21.39 3.51
CA TYR A 124 -11.80 -20.14 2.76
C TYR A 124 -10.39 -19.65 2.38
N GLY A 125 -9.45 -19.76 3.31
CA GLY A 125 -8.10 -19.25 3.15
C GLY A 125 -7.30 -19.27 4.44
N LEU A 126 -6.16 -18.60 4.40
CA LEU A 126 -5.24 -18.43 5.52
C LEU A 126 -4.92 -16.95 5.67
N ARG A 127 -5.00 -16.40 6.88
CA ARG A 127 -4.44 -15.08 7.19
C ARG A 127 -3.09 -15.25 7.87
N VAL A 128 -2.08 -14.50 7.43
CA VAL A 128 -0.70 -14.63 7.92
C VAL A 128 -0.15 -13.26 8.31
N TRP A 129 0.41 -13.18 9.51
CA TRP A 129 1.27 -12.08 9.94
C TRP A 129 2.71 -12.58 9.90
N ASN A 130 3.51 -11.93 9.06
CA ASN A 130 4.90 -12.33 8.83
C ASN A 130 5.82 -11.85 9.97
N TYR A 131 7.05 -12.37 10.07
CA TYR A 131 7.99 -12.05 11.16
C TYR A 131 8.33 -10.55 11.19
N ASN A 132 8.10 -9.86 12.31
CA ASN A 132 8.01 -8.39 12.36
C ASN A 132 8.84 -7.71 13.46
N LYS A 133 9.88 -8.36 13.98
CA LYS A 133 10.64 -7.86 15.14
C LYS A 133 11.20 -6.43 14.96
N SER A 134 11.78 -6.15 13.80
CA SER A 134 12.40 -4.88 13.45
C SER A 134 12.52 -4.78 11.92
N PRO A 135 12.74 -3.59 11.33
CA PRO A 135 12.97 -3.44 9.90
C PRO A 135 14.09 -4.37 9.37
N GLU A 136 15.15 -4.59 10.16
CA GLU A 136 16.28 -5.44 9.82
C GLU A 136 15.96 -6.94 9.98
N ASP A 137 15.15 -7.31 10.97
CA ASP A 137 14.84 -8.72 11.24
C ASP A 137 13.65 -9.25 10.41
N THR A 138 12.86 -8.37 9.79
CA THR A 138 11.77 -8.76 8.86
C THR A 138 12.25 -9.61 7.67
N TYR A 139 13.55 -9.60 7.36
CA TYR A 139 14.18 -10.47 6.36
C TYR A 139 14.15 -11.96 6.73
N ARG A 140 13.87 -12.29 8.01
CA ARG A 140 13.59 -13.66 8.48
C ARG A 140 12.16 -14.10 8.18
N GLY A 141 11.29 -13.19 7.76
CA GLY A 141 9.93 -13.52 7.37
C GLY A 141 9.90 -14.46 6.17
N ALA A 142 8.90 -15.33 6.12
CA ALA A 142 8.65 -16.21 4.99
C ALA A 142 8.25 -15.38 3.75
N LYS A 143 8.81 -15.70 2.59
CA LYS A 143 8.49 -15.06 1.29
C LYS A 143 7.64 -15.94 0.41
N GLN A 144 7.91 -17.25 0.41
CA GLN A 144 7.20 -18.21 -0.42
C GLN A 144 6.73 -19.38 0.42
N ILE A 145 5.44 -19.70 0.34
CA ILE A 145 4.87 -20.88 0.98
C ILE A 145 4.14 -21.77 -0.03
N VAL A 146 4.27 -23.08 0.14
CA VAL A 146 3.44 -24.08 -0.54
C VAL A 146 2.43 -24.61 0.47
N VAL A 147 1.17 -24.64 0.06
CA VAL A 147 0.06 -25.06 0.93
C VAL A 147 -0.48 -26.39 0.43
N VAL A 148 -0.52 -27.37 1.33
CA VAL A 148 -0.96 -28.74 1.06
C VAL A 148 -2.16 -29.07 1.94
N LEU A 149 -3.26 -29.52 1.35
CA LEU A 149 -4.46 -29.97 2.03
C LEU A 149 -4.63 -31.48 1.81
N ASP A 150 -4.64 -32.26 2.89
CA ASP A 150 -4.78 -33.73 2.86
C ASP A 150 -3.84 -34.41 1.84
N GLY A 151 -2.61 -33.92 1.74
CA GLY A 151 -1.58 -34.42 0.82
C GLY A 151 -1.66 -33.86 -0.62
N THR A 152 -2.66 -33.03 -0.92
CA THR A 152 -2.81 -32.38 -2.24
C THR A 152 -2.33 -30.93 -2.17
N VAL A 153 -1.43 -30.52 -3.06
CA VAL A 153 -1.00 -29.12 -3.17
C VAL A 153 -2.15 -28.25 -3.69
N ILE A 154 -2.55 -27.24 -2.92
CA ILE A 154 -3.63 -26.30 -3.26
C ILE A 154 -3.12 -24.90 -3.62
N SER A 155 -1.87 -24.59 -3.31
CA SER A 155 -1.23 -23.36 -3.75
C SER A 155 -0.86 -23.40 -5.25
N PRO A 156 -0.67 -22.24 -5.92
CA PRO A 156 -0.24 -22.17 -7.31
C PRO A 156 1.01 -23.02 -7.59
N LYS A 157 0.93 -23.95 -8.56
CA LYS A 157 1.94 -25.01 -8.76
C LYS A 157 3.36 -24.52 -9.02
N LYS A 158 3.52 -23.38 -9.67
CA LYS A 158 4.83 -22.85 -10.07
C LYS A 158 5.50 -21.99 -9.00
N THR A 159 4.72 -21.26 -8.20
CA THR A 159 5.23 -20.21 -7.33
C THR A 159 4.80 -20.36 -5.88
N GLY A 160 3.85 -21.23 -5.56
CA GLY A 160 3.17 -21.19 -4.27
C GLY A 160 2.45 -19.86 -4.03
N PHE A 161 2.09 -19.61 -2.78
CA PHE A 161 1.68 -18.28 -2.33
C PHE A 161 2.91 -17.45 -1.96
N LEU A 162 2.91 -16.20 -2.40
CA LEU A 162 3.88 -15.21 -1.99
C LEU A 162 3.36 -14.43 -0.79
N LEU A 163 4.21 -14.29 0.23
CA LEU A 163 3.89 -13.55 1.45
C LEU A 163 4.60 -12.20 1.44
N ARG A 164 3.84 -11.13 1.71
CA ARG A 164 4.32 -9.77 1.92
C ARG A 164 5.33 -9.75 3.07
N LYS A 165 6.42 -8.99 2.90
CA LYS A 165 7.37 -8.71 3.98
C LYS A 165 6.66 -7.92 5.08
N ALA A 166 6.92 -8.24 6.34
CA ALA A 166 6.35 -7.44 7.42
C ALA A 166 6.94 -6.01 7.41
N PRO A 167 6.20 -5.00 7.89
CA PRO A 167 6.63 -3.59 7.78
C PRO A 167 7.76 -3.20 8.75
N GLY A 168 8.07 -4.02 9.75
CA GLY A 168 9.04 -3.72 10.82
C GLY A 168 8.50 -2.75 11.88
N VAL A 169 7.19 -2.46 11.85
CA VAL A 169 6.46 -1.62 12.80
C VAL A 169 5.10 -2.26 13.13
N ALA A 170 4.44 -1.80 14.20
CA ALA A 170 3.16 -2.33 14.67
C ALA A 170 2.06 -1.26 14.77
N GLU A 171 2.13 -0.23 13.92
CA GLU A 171 1.18 0.91 13.93
C GLU A 171 -0.16 0.59 13.24
N PHE A 172 -0.20 -0.46 12.42
CA PHE A 172 -1.39 -0.92 11.71
C PHE A 172 -1.37 -2.44 11.54
N ASP A 173 -2.55 -3.05 11.38
CA ASP A 173 -2.67 -4.47 11.10
C ASP A 173 -2.11 -4.79 9.71
N PHE A 174 -1.05 -5.60 9.68
CA PHE A 174 -0.35 -5.98 8.46
C PHE A 174 -0.64 -7.42 8.01
N GLY A 175 -1.66 -8.07 8.58
CA GLY A 175 -2.05 -9.44 8.24
C GLY A 175 -2.43 -9.56 6.76
N GLN A 176 -1.92 -10.60 6.08
CA GLN A 176 -2.17 -10.86 4.67
C GLN A 176 -3.14 -12.03 4.52
N LEU A 177 -4.22 -11.85 3.76
CA LEU A 177 -5.14 -12.92 3.39
C LEU A 177 -4.66 -13.67 2.15
N LEU A 178 -4.43 -14.97 2.30
CA LEU A 178 -4.23 -15.92 1.22
C LEU A 178 -5.54 -16.66 0.95
N ARG A 179 -6.25 -16.24 -0.10
CA ARG A 179 -7.47 -16.92 -0.53
C ARG A 179 -7.12 -18.25 -1.20
N PHE A 180 -7.81 -19.31 -0.82
CA PHE A 180 -7.66 -20.60 -1.49
C PHE A 180 -8.53 -20.67 -2.75
N PRO A 181 -8.10 -21.41 -3.78
CA PRO A 181 -8.90 -21.63 -4.98
C PRO A 181 -10.15 -22.45 -4.65
N TYR A 182 -11.24 -22.26 -5.40
CA TYR A 182 -12.43 -23.09 -5.27
C TYR A 182 -12.18 -24.50 -5.83
N ALA A 183 -12.85 -25.51 -5.28
CA ALA A 183 -12.78 -26.91 -5.72
C ALA A 183 -13.24 -27.13 -7.17
N ILE A 184 -14.06 -26.21 -7.71
CA ILE A 184 -14.57 -26.26 -9.09
C ILE A 184 -14.20 -24.95 -9.80
N GLU A 185 -13.08 -24.93 -10.49
CA GLU A 185 -12.80 -23.88 -11.48
C GLU A 185 -13.72 -24.09 -12.70
N ARG A 186 -14.91 -23.46 -12.72
CA ARG A 186 -15.72 -23.37 -13.95
C ARG A 186 -15.26 -22.16 -14.77
N PRO A 187 -15.00 -22.31 -16.07
CA PRO A 187 -14.77 -21.16 -16.94
C PRO A 187 -16.04 -20.29 -16.95
N GLY A 188 -15.92 -19.03 -16.50
CA GLY A 188 -16.98 -18.02 -16.62
C GLY A 188 -17.67 -17.53 -15.34
N ILE A 189 -17.28 -17.98 -14.15
CA ILE A 189 -17.73 -17.37 -12.88
C ILE A 189 -16.65 -16.41 -12.40
N SER A 190 -16.88 -15.10 -12.49
CA SER A 190 -15.99 -14.07 -11.95
C SER A 190 -16.05 -14.11 -10.42
N CYS A 191 -15.16 -14.87 -9.80
CA CYS A 191 -14.79 -14.63 -8.42
C CYS A 191 -13.68 -13.56 -8.40
N ASN A 192 -13.70 -12.67 -7.41
CA ASN A 192 -12.72 -11.57 -7.29
C ASN A 192 -11.27 -12.06 -7.16
N PHE A 193 -11.06 -13.37 -6.93
CA PHE A 193 -9.77 -14.04 -7.07
C PHE A 193 -9.80 -14.91 -8.33
N SER A 194 -9.45 -14.34 -9.49
CA SER A 194 -9.06 -15.19 -10.61
C SER A 194 -7.67 -15.73 -10.34
N ALA A 195 -7.53 -17.05 -10.17
CA ALA A 195 -6.22 -17.71 -10.17
C ALA A 195 -5.37 -17.31 -11.39
N SER A 196 -6.00 -16.89 -12.50
CA SER A 196 -5.32 -16.34 -13.67
C SER A 196 -4.64 -14.99 -13.38
N SER A 197 -5.29 -14.05 -12.70
CA SER A 197 -4.73 -12.73 -12.41
C SER A 197 -3.57 -12.78 -11.42
N TYR A 198 -3.68 -13.62 -10.37
CA TYR A 198 -2.54 -13.88 -9.48
C TYR A 198 -1.37 -14.50 -10.26
N SER A 199 -1.64 -15.55 -11.05
CA SER A 199 -0.60 -16.25 -11.81
C SER A 199 0.07 -15.34 -12.84
N GLU A 200 -0.68 -14.49 -13.54
CA GLU A 200 -0.14 -13.51 -14.51
C GLU A 200 0.79 -12.51 -13.83
N ARG A 201 0.40 -11.96 -12.68
CA ARG A 201 1.23 -11.01 -11.93
C ARG A 201 2.50 -11.70 -11.42
N VAL A 202 2.36 -12.88 -10.81
CA VAL A 202 3.48 -13.62 -10.18
C VAL A 202 4.43 -14.26 -11.21
N HIS A 203 3.97 -14.50 -12.44
CA HIS A 203 4.80 -14.96 -13.56
C HIS A 203 5.64 -13.88 -14.22
N TYR A 204 5.71 -12.67 -13.66
CA TYR A 204 6.72 -11.70 -14.04
C TYR A 204 8.11 -12.34 -13.89
N PRO A 205 8.77 -12.62 -15.02
CA PRO A 205 9.54 -11.59 -15.69
C PRO A 205 9.26 -11.60 -17.19
N PHE A 206 8.71 -10.50 -17.73
CA PHE A 206 8.60 -10.34 -19.19
C PHE A 206 9.99 -10.10 -19.77
N SER A 207 10.85 -11.12 -19.80
CA SER A 207 12.28 -11.04 -20.15
C SER A 207 13.07 -10.09 -19.24
N VAL A 208 14.28 -10.51 -18.85
CA VAL A 208 15.27 -9.61 -18.26
C VAL A 208 15.50 -8.50 -19.27
N HIS A 209 14.86 -7.36 -19.08
CA HIS A 209 15.06 -6.23 -19.94
C HIS A 209 16.47 -5.72 -19.65
N ALA A 210 17.38 -5.95 -20.59
CA ALA A 210 18.56 -5.13 -20.72
C ALA A 210 18.12 -3.67 -20.52
N TYR A 211 18.91 -2.90 -19.76
CA TYR A 211 18.65 -1.49 -19.55
C TYR A 211 18.14 -0.82 -20.83
N LYS A 212 16.90 -0.34 -20.81
CA LYS A 212 16.29 0.40 -21.90
C LYS A 212 16.24 1.85 -21.45
N THR A 213 16.91 2.72 -22.18
CA THR A 213 16.83 4.16 -21.94
C THR A 213 15.36 4.58 -21.90
N PRO A 214 14.92 5.27 -20.82
CA PRO A 214 13.55 5.74 -20.71
C PRO A 214 13.15 6.59 -21.92
N VAL A 215 11.95 6.36 -22.46
CA VAL A 215 11.40 7.08 -23.62
C VAL A 215 11.01 8.52 -23.25
N VAL A 216 10.76 8.78 -21.97
CA VAL A 216 10.38 10.08 -21.41
C VAL A 216 11.39 10.49 -20.35
N ARG A 217 11.71 11.79 -20.28
CA ARG A 217 12.48 12.36 -19.18
C ARG A 217 11.54 12.68 -18.03
N GLN A 218 11.86 12.15 -16.86
CA GLN A 218 11.20 12.43 -15.58
C GLN A 218 12.30 12.60 -14.52
N ASP A 219 11.95 13.09 -13.34
CA ASP A 219 12.93 13.48 -12.29
C ASP A 219 13.83 12.33 -11.81
N TYR A 220 13.40 11.09 -12.01
CA TYR A 220 14.13 9.89 -11.62
C TYR A 220 14.18 8.85 -12.73
N GLU A 221 15.28 8.10 -12.79
CA GLU A 221 15.40 6.92 -13.63
C GLU A 221 14.64 5.73 -13.01
N ALA A 222 13.33 5.71 -13.24
CA ALA A 222 12.46 4.73 -12.62
C ALA A 222 12.63 3.32 -13.23
N PRO A 223 12.55 2.25 -12.42
CA PRO A 223 12.61 0.89 -12.92
C PRO A 223 11.37 0.55 -13.77
N LEU A 224 11.52 -0.41 -14.67
CA LEU A 224 10.43 -0.84 -15.53
C LEU A 224 9.59 -1.93 -14.85
N TYR A 225 8.29 -1.70 -14.80
CA TYR A 225 7.26 -2.58 -14.26
C TYR A 225 7.63 -3.17 -12.89
N PRO A 226 7.89 -2.33 -11.87
CA PRO A 226 8.22 -2.82 -10.54
C PRO A 226 7.06 -3.65 -10.00
N GLN A 227 7.42 -4.74 -9.33
CA GLN A 227 6.50 -5.69 -8.73
C GLN A 227 6.70 -5.74 -7.22
N GLY A 228 5.59 -5.77 -6.47
CA GLY A 228 5.64 -5.92 -5.02
C GLY A 228 4.26 -5.85 -4.37
N PHE A 229 4.23 -5.76 -3.05
CA PHE A 229 3.01 -5.82 -2.23
C PHE A 229 2.69 -4.51 -1.52
N MET A 230 3.71 -3.77 -1.10
CA MET A 230 3.59 -2.59 -0.24
C MET A 230 4.20 -1.37 -0.93
N LEU A 231 3.34 -0.44 -1.37
CA LEU A 231 3.75 0.86 -1.86
C LEU A 231 3.87 1.83 -0.68
N LYS A 232 5.05 2.42 -0.52
CA LYS A 232 5.32 3.47 0.47
C LYS A 232 5.63 4.77 -0.28
N ILE A 233 4.86 5.82 -0.03
CA ILE A 233 5.09 7.15 -0.59
C ILE A 233 5.47 8.07 0.55
N ILE A 234 6.63 8.71 0.47
CA ILE A 234 7.09 9.67 1.47
C ILE A 234 6.95 11.07 0.86
N CYS A 235 6.09 11.90 1.43
CA CYS A 235 5.93 13.29 1.04
C CYS A 235 6.73 14.18 2.01
N TRP A 236 7.71 14.91 1.48
CA TRP A 236 8.67 15.65 2.28
C TRP A 236 8.22 17.09 2.56
N THR A 237 7.75 17.76 1.52
CA THR A 237 7.49 19.21 1.54
C THR A 237 6.12 19.53 0.94
N ALA A 238 5.53 20.64 1.39
CA ALA A 238 4.38 21.24 0.76
C ALA A 238 4.83 22.42 -0.13
N TRP A 239 3.99 22.86 -1.05
CA TRP A 239 4.30 24.00 -1.92
C TRP A 239 4.48 25.32 -1.17
N GLY A 240 3.88 25.47 0.00
CA GLY A 240 4.04 26.67 0.82
C GLY A 240 3.34 26.69 2.17
N ASP A 241 2.46 25.73 2.47
CA ASP A 241 1.80 25.66 3.77
C ASP A 241 2.73 25.02 4.83
N PRO A 242 3.01 25.71 5.96
CA PRO A 242 3.91 25.21 7.00
C PRO A 242 3.31 24.17 7.95
N TYR A 243 2.01 23.89 7.86
CA TYR A 243 1.30 23.08 8.85
C TYR A 243 0.60 21.87 8.24
N TYR A 244 0.27 21.90 6.96
CA TYR A 244 -0.58 20.91 6.33
C TYR A 244 -0.07 20.49 4.96
N LEU A 245 -0.24 19.21 4.66
CA LEU A 245 0.10 18.60 3.39
C LEU A 245 -1.02 17.64 2.98
N GLY A 246 -1.35 17.61 1.69
CA GLY A 246 -2.43 16.77 1.18
C GLY A 246 -2.33 16.44 -0.30
N LEU A 247 -3.21 15.54 -0.71
CA LEU A 247 -3.42 15.12 -2.10
C LEU A 247 -4.91 14.99 -2.34
N ASN A 248 -5.39 15.32 -3.55
CA ASN A 248 -6.73 14.92 -3.95
C ASN A 248 -6.83 13.39 -4.07
N GLY A 249 -5.76 12.73 -4.52
CA GLY A 249 -5.60 11.29 -4.52
C GLY A 249 -4.67 10.80 -5.61
N LEU A 250 -4.69 9.49 -5.86
CA LEU A 250 -3.85 8.83 -6.84
C LEU A 250 -4.57 7.65 -7.49
N GLU A 251 -4.02 7.19 -8.61
CA GLU A 251 -4.48 6.00 -9.31
C GLU A 251 -3.28 5.12 -9.67
N LEU A 252 -3.47 3.81 -9.53
CA LEU A 252 -2.48 2.79 -9.87
C LEU A 252 -2.90 2.07 -11.15
N TYR A 253 -1.95 1.83 -12.04
CA TYR A 253 -2.18 1.15 -13.31
C TYR A 253 -1.29 -0.08 -13.41
N ASP A 254 -1.89 -1.21 -13.84
CA ASP A 254 -1.17 -2.46 -14.01
C ASP A 254 -0.25 -2.45 -15.23
N PHE A 255 0.54 -3.50 -15.43
CA PHE A 255 1.47 -3.64 -16.56
C PHE A 255 0.79 -3.48 -17.94
N SER A 256 -0.50 -3.80 -18.06
CA SER A 256 -1.29 -3.66 -19.29
C SER A 256 -1.79 -2.23 -19.51
N GLY A 257 -1.73 -1.37 -18.48
CA GLY A 257 -2.21 0.01 -18.49
C GLY A 257 -3.68 0.13 -18.10
N VAL A 258 -4.22 -0.90 -17.45
CA VAL A 258 -5.57 -0.89 -16.89
C VAL A 258 -5.48 -0.42 -15.44
N ARG A 259 -6.43 0.42 -15.01
CA ARG A 259 -6.50 0.89 -13.62
C ARG A 259 -6.73 -0.29 -12.68
N ILE A 260 -5.91 -0.37 -11.63
CA ILE A 260 -6.07 -1.34 -10.56
C ILE A 260 -7.25 -0.86 -9.70
N MET A 261 -8.38 -1.56 -9.81
CA MET A 261 -9.61 -1.29 -9.05
C MET A 261 -9.73 -2.16 -7.78
N GLU A 262 -8.80 -3.08 -7.57
CA GLU A 262 -8.69 -3.89 -6.37
C GLU A 262 -8.44 -2.97 -5.17
N LYS A 263 -9.31 -3.06 -4.15
CA LYS A 263 -9.14 -2.29 -2.92
C LYS A 263 -7.91 -2.83 -2.18
N PRO A 264 -6.93 -1.98 -1.81
CA PRO A 264 -5.84 -2.42 -0.96
C PRO A 264 -6.38 -2.77 0.43
N GLU A 265 -5.78 -3.78 1.04
CA GLU A 265 -6.16 -4.21 2.40
C GLU A 265 -5.54 -3.30 3.47
N ILE A 266 -4.45 -2.63 3.12
CA ILE A 266 -3.81 -1.63 3.97
C ILE A 266 -3.83 -0.31 3.22
N ILE A 267 -4.44 0.71 3.82
CA ILE A 267 -4.30 2.10 3.40
C ILE A 267 -4.22 2.96 4.66
N THR A 268 -3.05 3.52 4.91
CA THR A 268 -2.79 4.32 6.10
C THR A 268 -1.78 5.42 5.79
N ALA A 269 -1.68 6.39 6.68
CA ALA A 269 -0.64 7.40 6.62
C ALA A 269 -0.13 7.74 8.02
N VAL A 270 1.07 8.31 8.07
CA VAL A 270 1.69 8.83 9.29
C VAL A 270 2.26 10.21 8.95
N PRO A 271 1.72 11.29 9.52
CA PRO A 271 0.45 11.39 10.26
C PRO A 271 -0.78 10.91 9.46
N PHE A 272 -1.79 10.32 10.12
CA PHE A 272 -2.96 9.71 9.46
C PHE A 272 -3.82 10.74 8.73
N SER A 273 -4.32 11.73 9.47
CA SER A 273 -5.08 12.85 8.91
C SER A 273 -5.10 14.01 9.91
N VAL A 274 -5.68 15.14 9.51
CA VAL A 274 -5.89 16.27 10.43
C VAL A 274 -6.76 15.94 11.65
N SER A 275 -7.49 14.82 11.64
CA SER A 275 -8.24 14.32 12.79
C SER A 275 -7.36 14.04 14.00
N GLU A 276 -6.07 13.74 13.81
CA GLU A 276 -5.13 13.52 14.92
C GLU A 276 -4.87 14.78 15.76
N LEU A 277 -5.22 15.96 15.23
CA LEU A 277 -5.11 17.22 15.94
C LEU A 277 -6.35 17.55 16.80
N ASP A 278 -7.47 16.85 16.57
CA ASP A 278 -8.71 17.09 17.29
C ASP A 278 -8.66 16.43 18.67
N ASN A 279 -8.29 17.23 19.69
CA ASN A 279 -8.18 16.81 21.10
C ASN A 279 -9.55 16.60 21.79
N GLY A 280 -10.50 15.91 21.16
CA GLY A 280 -11.77 15.51 21.79
C GLY A 280 -12.87 16.57 21.81
N GLY A 281 -12.80 17.61 20.97
CA GLY A 281 -13.94 18.49 20.72
C GLY A 281 -14.98 17.73 19.89
N GLY A 282 -16.22 17.62 20.36
CA GLY A 282 -17.33 16.88 19.71
C GLY A 282 -17.82 17.45 18.37
N GLY A 283 -16.90 17.92 17.52
CA GLY A 283 -17.15 18.30 16.14
C GLY A 283 -17.33 17.09 15.22
N GLN A 284 -17.81 17.35 14.01
CA GLN A 284 -17.90 16.36 12.95
C GLN A 284 -16.49 15.90 12.57
N GLN A 285 -16.26 14.58 12.59
CA GLN A 285 -14.98 13.97 12.22
C GLN A 285 -14.58 14.39 10.79
N ASP A 286 -13.34 14.85 10.64
CA ASP A 286 -12.79 15.21 9.33
C ASP A 286 -12.77 13.99 8.41
N THR A 287 -13.32 14.12 7.21
CA THR A 287 -13.44 13.00 6.25
C THR A 287 -12.21 12.81 5.40
N ARG A 288 -11.17 13.65 5.53
CA ARG A 288 -10.00 13.66 4.64
C ARG A 288 -8.94 12.65 5.02
N THR A 289 -9.32 11.38 5.02
CA THR A 289 -8.48 10.25 5.45
C THR A 289 -7.69 9.64 4.28
N PRO A 290 -6.68 8.80 4.56
CA PRO A 290 -5.92 8.09 3.54
C PRO A 290 -6.79 7.25 2.60
N ASP A 291 -7.93 6.72 3.07
CA ASP A 291 -8.87 5.92 2.26
C ASP A 291 -9.32 6.62 0.97
N ASN A 292 -9.36 7.95 1.00
CA ASN A 292 -9.79 8.77 -0.13
C ASN A 292 -8.80 8.75 -1.30
N LEU A 293 -7.51 8.47 -1.03
CA LEU A 293 -6.44 8.53 -2.04
C LEU A 293 -6.76 7.63 -3.24
N LEU A 294 -7.25 6.42 -2.99
CA LEU A 294 -7.57 5.42 -4.02
C LEU A 294 -9.07 5.29 -4.31
N SER A 295 -9.90 6.23 -3.83
CA SER A 295 -11.34 6.14 -4.06
C SER A 295 -11.68 6.12 -5.56
N GLY A 296 -12.78 5.46 -5.94
CA GLY A 296 -13.25 5.41 -7.33
C GLY A 296 -13.73 6.76 -7.90
N LEU A 297 -13.77 7.80 -7.07
CA LEU A 297 -14.28 9.12 -7.39
C LEU A 297 -13.31 9.93 -8.25
N ASP A 298 -13.84 10.91 -8.98
CA ASP A 298 -13.06 11.81 -9.83
C ASP A 298 -12.09 12.65 -8.99
N LYS A 299 -10.80 12.51 -9.29
CA LYS A 299 -9.71 13.21 -8.59
C LYS A 299 -9.41 14.59 -9.18
N ASN A 300 -9.92 14.86 -10.38
CA ASN A 300 -9.78 16.13 -11.08
C ASN A 300 -10.87 17.11 -10.62
N THR A 301 -10.82 17.49 -9.35
CA THR A 301 -11.83 18.33 -8.66
C THR A 301 -11.17 19.37 -7.76
N TRP A 302 -11.85 20.48 -7.47
CA TRP A 302 -11.45 21.42 -6.41
C TRP A 302 -12.07 21.09 -5.05
N GLU A 303 -12.96 20.11 -5.01
CA GLU A 303 -13.57 19.63 -3.78
C GLU A 303 -12.56 18.85 -2.94
N ALA A 304 -12.53 19.11 -1.64
CA ALA A 304 -11.59 18.44 -0.74
C ALA A 304 -12.21 17.40 0.17
N HIS A 305 -13.51 17.14 0.11
CA HIS A 305 -14.13 16.16 1.01
C HIS A 305 -13.61 14.74 0.75
N ASP A 306 -13.30 14.43 -0.51
CA ASP A 306 -12.71 13.16 -0.98
C ASP A 306 -11.19 13.26 -1.19
N ALA A 307 -10.52 14.18 -0.51
CA ALA A 307 -9.07 14.31 -0.55
C ALA A 307 -8.45 13.68 0.71
N TRP A 308 -7.14 13.51 0.73
CA TRP A 308 -6.37 13.27 1.95
C TRP A 308 -5.71 14.58 2.40
N LEU A 309 -5.79 14.87 3.70
CA LEU A 309 -5.07 15.99 4.32
C LEU A 309 -4.56 15.56 5.70
N ALA A 310 -3.27 15.81 5.93
CA ALA A 310 -2.60 15.52 7.18
C ALA A 310 -1.81 16.75 7.68
N PRO A 311 -1.49 16.81 8.99
CA PRO A 311 -0.47 17.71 9.48
C PRO A 311 0.86 17.44 8.77
N LEU A 312 1.60 18.50 8.42
CA LEU A 312 2.94 18.38 7.88
C LEU A 312 3.85 17.77 8.94
N ALA A 313 4.53 16.67 8.62
CA ALA A 313 5.34 15.89 9.56
C ALA A 313 6.46 16.75 10.20
N SER A 314 7.14 17.58 9.41
CA SER A 314 8.18 18.49 9.90
C SER A 314 7.64 19.47 10.95
N SER A 315 6.38 19.93 10.81
CA SER A 315 5.74 20.81 11.79
C SER A 315 5.51 20.13 13.14
N LEU A 316 5.47 18.79 13.17
CA LEU A 316 5.36 17.99 14.37
C LEU A 316 6.72 17.52 14.91
N GLY A 317 7.83 17.98 14.31
CA GLY A 317 9.18 17.51 14.63
C GLY A 317 9.50 16.12 14.08
N ASN A 318 8.68 15.57 13.19
CA ASN A 318 8.95 14.29 12.53
C ASN A 318 9.76 14.50 11.25
N GLN A 319 11.02 14.05 11.27
CA GLN A 319 11.95 14.15 10.14
C GLN A 319 11.78 13.04 9.09
N GLN A 320 10.90 12.07 9.31
CA GLN A 320 10.68 10.94 8.37
C GLN A 320 9.70 11.28 7.24
N GLY A 321 9.15 12.51 7.22
CA GLY A 321 8.16 12.97 6.24
C GLY A 321 6.75 12.45 6.53
N ASN A 322 5.80 12.86 5.67
CA ASN A 322 4.44 12.32 5.66
C ASN A 322 4.46 11.00 4.88
N ILE A 323 4.29 9.88 5.56
CA ILE A 323 4.40 8.55 4.96
C ILE A 323 3.00 8.02 4.65
N ILE A 324 2.77 7.59 3.42
CA ILE A 324 1.56 6.87 2.99
C ILE A 324 1.94 5.42 2.71
N CYS A 325 1.21 4.47 3.29
CA CYS A 325 1.41 3.04 3.07
C CYS A 325 0.16 2.43 2.42
N ILE A 326 0.36 1.73 1.30
CA ILE A 326 -0.68 1.05 0.53
C ILE A 326 -0.28 -0.41 0.31
N GLY A 327 -0.98 -1.34 0.94
CA GLY A 327 -0.65 -2.77 0.93
C GLY A 327 -1.71 -3.62 0.25
N PHE A 328 -1.26 -4.53 -0.60
CA PHE A 328 -2.08 -5.52 -1.30
C PHE A 328 -1.77 -6.93 -0.78
N ASP A 329 -2.77 -7.81 -0.83
CA ASP A 329 -2.59 -9.22 -0.48
C ASP A 329 -2.09 -10.09 -1.63
N THR A 330 -2.19 -9.56 -2.86
CA THR A 330 -1.54 -10.11 -4.05
C THR A 330 -0.52 -9.12 -4.59
N PRO A 331 0.59 -9.58 -5.18
CA PRO A 331 1.58 -8.65 -5.72
C PRO A 331 0.98 -7.86 -6.89
N VAL A 332 1.25 -6.57 -6.92
CA VAL A 332 0.90 -5.68 -8.04
C VAL A 332 2.12 -5.48 -8.93
N VAL A 333 1.90 -5.22 -10.23
CA VAL A 333 2.94 -4.87 -11.20
C VAL A 333 2.55 -3.56 -11.83
N LEU A 334 3.30 -2.49 -11.57
CA LEU A 334 2.89 -1.12 -11.89
C LEU A 334 3.44 -0.67 -13.24
N SER A 335 2.60 -0.15 -14.14
CA SER A 335 3.07 0.57 -15.34
C SER A 335 3.14 2.09 -15.13
N MET A 336 2.32 2.61 -14.22
CA MET A 336 2.18 4.03 -13.94
C MET A 336 1.49 4.24 -12.59
N ILE A 337 1.88 5.31 -11.90
CA ILE A 337 1.09 5.91 -10.81
C ILE A 337 0.72 7.32 -11.26
N LYS A 338 -0.55 7.71 -11.15
CA LYS A 338 -1.01 9.07 -11.47
C LYS A 338 -1.46 9.77 -10.20
N PHE A 339 -0.97 10.99 -9.99
CA PHE A 339 -1.23 11.79 -8.80
C PHE A 339 -2.07 13.03 -9.14
N TRP A 340 -3.01 13.37 -8.26
CA TRP A 340 -3.71 14.64 -8.27
C TRP A 340 -3.38 15.38 -6.98
N ASN A 341 -2.70 16.49 -7.12
CA ASN A 341 -2.25 17.28 -5.99
C ASN A 341 -3.44 18.02 -5.31
N TYR A 342 -3.26 18.52 -4.09
CA TYR A 342 -4.35 19.12 -3.31
C TYR A 342 -4.87 20.42 -3.91
N ALA A 343 -6.08 20.40 -4.48
CA ALA A 343 -6.59 21.53 -5.27
C ALA A 343 -7.35 22.60 -4.47
N LYS A 344 -7.95 22.27 -3.32
CA LYS A 344 -8.74 23.24 -2.53
C LYS A 344 -7.90 24.41 -2.03
N SER A 345 -6.66 24.15 -1.65
CA SER A 345 -5.68 25.19 -1.30
C SER A 345 -4.30 24.73 -1.78
N PRO A 346 -3.90 25.08 -3.01
CA PRO A 346 -2.71 24.50 -3.65
C PRO A 346 -1.39 24.65 -2.89
N GLU A 347 -1.27 25.59 -1.95
CA GLU A 347 -0.11 25.70 -1.05
C GLU A 347 0.09 24.48 -0.14
N ARG A 348 -0.99 23.73 0.14
CA ARG A 348 -0.98 22.48 0.93
C ARG A 348 -0.68 21.25 0.07
N GLY A 349 -0.51 21.43 -1.23
CA GLY A 349 -0.17 20.32 -2.11
C GLY A 349 1.24 19.80 -1.82
N VAL A 350 1.43 18.49 -1.98
CA VAL A 350 2.75 17.85 -1.95
C VAL A 350 3.65 18.48 -3.02
N LYS A 351 4.88 18.80 -2.66
CA LYS A 351 5.91 19.27 -3.59
C LYS A 351 6.93 18.15 -3.83
N ASP A 352 7.75 17.80 -2.85
CA ASP A 352 8.78 16.77 -3.02
C ASP A 352 8.33 15.43 -2.43
N MET A 353 8.56 14.33 -3.17
CA MET A 353 8.19 12.99 -2.72
C MET A 353 9.13 11.89 -3.22
N ASP A 354 9.19 10.80 -2.45
CA ASP A 354 9.81 9.54 -2.84
C ASP A 354 8.78 8.40 -2.87
N ILE A 355 8.97 7.44 -3.77
CA ILE A 355 8.13 6.26 -3.92
C ILE A 355 8.98 5.01 -3.74
N TYR A 356 8.53 4.09 -2.91
CA TYR A 356 9.15 2.79 -2.66
C TYR A 356 8.12 1.67 -2.86
N LEU A 357 8.57 0.51 -3.33
CA LEU A 357 7.76 -0.72 -3.41
C LEU A 357 8.55 -1.89 -2.81
N ASP A 358 8.05 -2.48 -1.73
CA ASP A 358 8.76 -3.53 -0.95
C ASP A 358 10.23 -3.13 -0.64
N ASP A 359 10.42 -1.91 -0.13
CA ASP A 359 11.73 -1.28 0.16
C ASP A 359 12.58 -0.87 -1.06
N LEU A 360 12.20 -1.24 -2.29
CA LEU A 360 12.87 -0.77 -3.49
C LEU A 360 12.48 0.67 -3.82
N HIS A 361 13.45 1.57 -3.83
CA HIS A 361 13.24 2.96 -4.27
C HIS A 361 12.92 3.03 -5.77
N LEU A 362 11.76 3.57 -6.11
CA LEU A 362 11.22 3.63 -7.47
C LEU A 362 11.35 5.01 -8.12
N PHE A 363 11.19 6.09 -7.35
CA PHE A 363 11.12 7.45 -7.87
C PHE A 363 11.40 8.47 -6.77
N SER A 364 12.12 9.53 -7.11
CA SER A 364 12.28 10.76 -6.32
C SER A 364 12.05 11.96 -7.23
N GLY A 365 11.23 12.92 -6.82
CA GLY A 365 10.97 14.09 -7.65
C GLY A 365 9.86 14.99 -7.14
N THR A 366 9.44 15.94 -7.99
CA THR A 366 8.51 17.00 -7.63
C THR A 366 7.13 16.80 -8.27
N LEU A 367 6.07 16.92 -7.46
CA LEU A 367 4.70 17.03 -7.92
C LEU A 367 4.34 18.49 -8.21
N GLN A 368 3.81 18.74 -9.40
CA GLN A 368 3.30 20.04 -9.82
C GLN A 368 2.18 20.52 -8.91
N LYS A 369 2.18 21.83 -8.66
CA LYS A 369 1.15 22.47 -7.85
C LYS A 369 -0.19 22.38 -8.57
N ALA A 370 -1.25 22.07 -7.81
CA ALA A 370 -2.60 22.05 -8.38
C ALA A 370 -3.00 23.44 -8.91
N PRO A 371 -3.81 23.52 -9.99
CA PRO A 371 -4.27 24.79 -10.51
C PRO A 371 -5.15 25.51 -9.47
N MET A 372 -5.03 26.83 -9.40
CA MET A 372 -5.94 27.64 -8.59
C MET A 372 -7.34 27.60 -9.21
N ALA A 373 -8.37 27.43 -8.39
CA ALA A 373 -9.74 27.57 -8.85
C ALA A 373 -9.96 28.99 -9.43
N ASP A 374 -10.64 29.08 -10.57
CA ASP A 374 -10.99 30.36 -11.18
C ASP A 374 -11.93 31.14 -10.26
N ILE A 375 -11.39 32.11 -9.50
CA ILE A 375 -12.18 33.02 -8.66
C ILE A 375 -13.09 33.94 -9.52
N HIS A 376 -12.91 33.95 -10.85
CA HIS A 376 -13.55 34.89 -11.78
C HIS A 376 -14.76 34.33 -12.56
N GLY A 377 -15.28 33.15 -12.22
CA GLY A 377 -16.56 32.66 -12.73
C GLY A 377 -17.74 33.40 -12.09
N GLY A 378 -18.23 34.45 -12.76
CA GLY A 378 -19.20 35.41 -12.22
C GLY A 378 -20.40 34.82 -11.46
N ALA A 379 -20.79 35.54 -10.41
CA ALA A 379 -21.98 35.34 -9.61
C ALA A 379 -23.25 35.12 -10.45
N SER A 380 -23.59 33.86 -10.74
CA SER A 380 -24.91 33.46 -11.20
C SER A 380 -25.52 32.51 -10.17
N ARG A 381 -26.53 33.00 -9.45
CA ARG A 381 -27.18 32.33 -8.30
C ARG A 381 -28.05 31.12 -8.66
N PHE A 382 -27.82 30.47 -9.80
CA PHE A 382 -28.59 29.31 -10.23
C PHE A 382 -27.65 28.27 -10.85
N SER A 383 -27.24 27.31 -10.01
CA SER A 383 -26.66 26.00 -10.32
C SER A 383 -25.68 25.92 -11.49
N LYS A 384 -24.40 25.66 -11.19
CA LYS A 384 -23.50 24.83 -12.01
C LYS A 384 -22.26 24.52 -11.18
N THR A 385 -22.09 23.25 -10.82
CA THR A 385 -20.83 22.69 -10.35
C THR A 385 -19.72 23.16 -11.29
N HIS A 386 -18.77 23.96 -10.82
CA HIS A 386 -17.60 24.32 -11.60
C HIS A 386 -16.83 23.02 -11.85
N LYS A 387 -16.91 22.50 -13.08
CA LYS A 387 -16.19 21.28 -13.46
C LYS A 387 -14.77 21.68 -13.85
N VAL A 388 -13.77 21.03 -13.28
CA VAL A 388 -12.37 21.22 -13.69
C VAL A 388 -12.24 20.82 -15.15
N VAL A 389 -11.94 21.79 -16.01
CA VAL A 389 -11.80 21.57 -17.47
C VAL A 389 -10.39 21.09 -17.80
N GLU A 390 -9.38 21.61 -17.11
CA GLU A 390 -7.99 21.21 -17.28
C GLU A 390 -7.68 19.95 -16.46
N GLN A 391 -7.04 18.96 -17.09
CA GLN A 391 -6.57 17.77 -16.39
C GLN A 391 -5.21 18.07 -15.78
N PHE A 392 -5.11 17.99 -14.44
CA PHE A 392 -3.87 18.27 -13.72
C PHE A 392 -3.26 17.01 -13.06
N GLY A 393 -3.70 15.83 -13.49
CA GLY A 393 -3.12 14.56 -13.04
C GLY A 393 -1.69 14.40 -13.56
N GLN A 394 -0.73 14.21 -12.67
CA GLN A 394 0.68 14.00 -12.99
C GLN A 394 1.05 12.50 -12.93
N PRO A 395 1.46 11.89 -14.05
CA PRO A 395 1.93 10.51 -14.08
C PRO A 395 3.41 10.38 -13.72
N VAL A 396 3.74 9.35 -12.96
CA VAL A 396 5.07 8.73 -12.85
C VAL A 396 5.03 7.42 -13.63
N LEU A 397 5.87 7.29 -14.65
CA LEU A 397 5.85 6.13 -15.56
C LEU A 397 6.90 5.09 -15.19
N PHE A 398 6.49 3.83 -15.27
CA PHE A 398 7.32 2.64 -15.09
C PHE A 398 7.27 1.73 -16.33
N SER A 399 6.97 2.29 -17.49
CA SER A 399 6.62 1.52 -18.70
C SER A 399 7.35 2.01 -19.94
N THR A 400 7.70 1.06 -20.81
CA THR A 400 8.20 1.33 -22.17
C THR A 400 7.13 1.16 -23.25
N SER A 401 5.88 0.90 -22.89
CA SER A 401 4.79 0.75 -23.85
C SER A 401 4.55 2.07 -24.59
N GLN A 402 4.75 2.06 -25.91
CA GLN A 402 4.59 3.26 -26.74
C GLN A 402 3.20 3.87 -26.62
N ALA A 403 2.16 3.04 -26.46
CA ALA A 403 0.77 3.51 -26.33
C ALA A 403 0.54 4.23 -24.99
N GLN A 404 1.03 3.67 -23.88
CA GLN A 404 0.93 4.28 -22.56
C GLN A 404 1.74 5.58 -22.52
N VAL A 405 3.00 5.53 -23.00
CA VAL A 405 3.89 6.70 -23.08
C VAL A 405 3.29 7.81 -23.93
N ALA A 406 2.80 7.51 -25.13
CA ALA A 406 2.25 8.54 -26.03
C ALA A 406 1.05 9.29 -25.43
N THR A 407 0.26 8.60 -24.59
CA THR A 407 -0.93 9.16 -23.92
C THR A 407 -0.54 10.13 -22.80
N GLU A 408 0.49 9.78 -22.04
CA GLU A 408 0.81 10.40 -20.75
C GLU A 408 2.02 11.34 -20.78
N LYS A 409 2.91 11.22 -21.77
CA LYS A 409 4.19 11.97 -21.86
C LYS A 409 4.08 13.49 -21.74
N ARG A 410 2.92 14.07 -22.07
CA ARG A 410 2.68 15.52 -22.00
C ARG A 410 2.38 16.01 -20.58
N TYR A 411 2.04 15.11 -19.68
CA TYR A 411 1.74 15.39 -18.27
C TYR A 411 2.89 15.00 -17.34
N VAL A 412 3.90 14.29 -17.85
CA VAL A 412 5.10 13.94 -17.09
C VAL A 412 5.92 15.20 -16.82
N SER A 413 6.25 15.43 -15.55
CA SER A 413 7.09 16.54 -15.10
C SER A 413 8.57 16.17 -15.16
N TYR A 414 9.42 17.15 -15.51
CA TYR A 414 10.88 17.05 -15.42
C TYR A 414 11.46 18.38 -14.92
N CYS A 415 11.90 18.42 -13.66
CA CYS A 415 12.43 19.60 -12.98
C CYS A 415 13.79 20.05 -13.51
N GLY A 416 14.52 19.18 -14.21
CA GLY A 416 15.87 19.48 -14.72
C GLY A 416 15.92 20.59 -15.78
N ALA A 417 14.79 21.13 -16.22
CA ALA A 417 14.73 22.36 -17.02
C ALA A 417 14.71 23.65 -16.17
N GLU A 418 14.23 23.59 -14.92
CA GLU A 418 14.08 24.74 -14.02
C GLU A 418 15.14 24.79 -12.92
N GLU A 419 15.63 23.63 -12.45
CA GLU A 419 16.55 23.53 -11.31
C GLU A 419 18.05 23.63 -11.67
N GLN A 420 18.40 23.96 -12.91
CA GLN A 420 19.78 24.24 -13.32
C GLN A 420 20.26 25.65 -12.92
N ASP A 421 19.56 26.32 -12.00
CA ASP A 421 19.85 27.69 -11.57
C ASP A 421 20.94 27.72 -10.47
N VAL A 422 22.19 27.89 -10.91
CA VAL A 422 23.38 27.79 -10.04
C VAL A 422 23.77 29.15 -9.46
N LEU A 423 24.14 29.17 -8.18
CA LEU A 423 24.81 30.32 -7.54
C LEU A 423 26.28 30.36 -7.99
N GLY A 424 26.65 31.37 -8.76
CA GLY A 424 28.04 31.58 -9.18
C GLY A 424 28.81 32.39 -8.15
N ILE A 425 29.83 31.79 -7.51
CA ILE A 425 30.72 32.48 -6.57
C ILE A 425 32.14 32.47 -7.13
N ASN A 426 32.79 33.63 -7.14
CA ASN A 426 34.22 33.75 -7.45
C ASN A 426 34.92 34.54 -6.35
N GLU A 427 35.98 33.97 -5.75
CA GLU A 427 36.76 34.58 -4.66
C GLU A 427 35.92 35.18 -3.52
N GLY A 428 34.83 34.49 -3.14
CA GLY A 428 33.92 34.93 -2.08
C GLY A 428 32.92 36.02 -2.48
N GLN A 429 32.91 36.43 -3.75
CA GLN A 429 31.92 37.36 -4.30
C GLN A 429 30.88 36.61 -5.15
N VAL A 430 29.61 36.95 -4.96
CA VAL A 430 28.52 36.41 -5.79
C VAL A 430 28.58 37.06 -7.16
N MET A 431 28.91 36.27 -8.18
CA MET A 431 29.01 36.67 -9.58
C MET A 431 27.68 36.49 -10.32
N GLN A 432 26.90 35.50 -9.91
CA GLN A 432 25.59 35.20 -10.47
C GLN A 432 24.67 34.75 -9.35
N GLU A 433 23.61 35.51 -9.12
CA GLU A 433 22.62 35.19 -8.10
C GLU A 433 21.67 34.10 -8.61
N SER A 434 21.55 33.01 -7.84
CA SER A 434 20.50 32.01 -8.06
C SER A 434 19.16 32.58 -7.58
N ARG A 435 18.09 32.37 -8.34
CA ARG A 435 16.70 32.69 -7.94
C ARG A 435 16.31 31.97 -6.66
N ALA A 436 16.94 30.83 -6.36
CA ALA A 436 16.73 30.10 -5.12
C ALA A 436 17.08 30.94 -3.87
N MET A 437 18.01 31.90 -3.97
CA MET A 437 18.40 32.76 -2.83
C MET A 437 17.28 33.68 -2.34
N TYR A 438 16.30 34.00 -3.18
CA TYR A 438 15.19 34.90 -2.84
C TYR A 438 13.90 34.16 -2.51
N ARG A 439 13.90 32.83 -2.61
CA ARG A 439 12.74 32.02 -2.24
C ARG A 439 12.64 32.01 -0.72
N LYS A 440 11.40 32.05 -0.22
CA LYS A 440 11.17 31.76 1.20
C LYS A 440 11.71 30.36 1.51
N PRO A 441 12.28 30.14 2.71
CA PRO A 441 12.67 28.79 3.13
C PRO A 441 11.50 27.84 2.97
N ASP A 442 11.77 26.64 2.45
CA ASP A 442 10.77 25.59 2.36
C ASP A 442 10.28 25.27 3.79
N PRO A 443 8.98 25.32 4.08
CA PRO A 443 8.48 25.01 5.41
C PRO A 443 8.80 23.59 5.90
N GLY A 444 9.08 22.67 4.97
CA GLY A 444 9.52 21.31 5.26
C GLY A 444 11.03 21.17 5.48
N ALA A 445 11.83 22.23 5.29
CA ALA A 445 13.29 22.14 5.39
C ALA A 445 13.75 21.92 6.83
N GLU A 446 14.81 21.12 6.99
CA GLU A 446 15.45 20.88 8.28
C GLU A 446 15.89 22.20 8.94
N GLY A 447 15.57 22.36 10.23
CA GLY A 447 15.89 23.57 11.01
C GLY A 447 14.86 24.70 10.90
N VAL A 448 13.85 24.60 10.02
CA VAL A 448 12.73 25.54 10.01
C VAL A 448 11.73 25.16 11.12
N VAL A 449 11.64 26.00 12.15
CA VAL A 449 10.69 25.83 13.25
C VAL A 449 9.47 26.71 13.00
N VAL A 450 8.29 26.10 13.00
CA VAL A 450 7.01 26.79 12.82
C VAL A 450 6.30 26.97 14.15
N ASP A 451 5.69 28.13 14.36
CA ASP A 451 4.90 28.40 15.56
C ASP A 451 3.56 27.66 15.47
N LEU A 452 3.37 26.65 16.32
CA LEU A 452 2.15 25.84 16.34
C LEU A 452 0.92 26.61 16.84
N GLU A 453 1.08 27.71 17.56
CA GLU A 453 -0.04 28.57 17.99
C GLU A 453 -0.68 29.31 16.80
N CYS A 454 0.10 29.52 15.74
CA CYS A 454 -0.37 30.14 14.50
C CYS A 454 -1.04 29.16 13.52
N ARG A 455 -1.16 27.87 13.88
CA ARG A 455 -1.75 26.84 13.02
C ARG A 455 -3.22 27.15 12.72
N PRO A 456 -3.62 27.33 11.45
CA PRO A 456 -4.98 27.67 11.10
C PRO A 456 -5.91 26.46 11.23
N MET A 457 -7.12 26.65 11.75
CA MET A 457 -8.15 25.60 11.70
C MET A 457 -8.44 25.18 10.26
N THR A 458 -8.53 23.88 10.01
CA THR A 458 -8.90 23.39 8.68
C THR A 458 -10.41 23.43 8.48
N ALA A 459 -10.86 24.14 7.46
CA ALA A 459 -12.29 24.29 7.18
C ALA A 459 -12.91 22.98 6.64
N VAL A 460 -13.49 22.20 7.54
CA VAL A 460 -14.74 21.43 7.32
C VAL A 460 -15.91 22.10 8.08
N CYS A 461 -15.61 22.95 9.08
CA CYS A 461 -16.56 23.54 10.04
C CYS A 461 -17.31 24.82 9.60
N ARG A 462 -17.61 25.04 8.32
CA ARG A 462 -18.61 26.07 7.95
C ARG A 462 -19.76 25.40 7.21
N GLN A 463 -20.84 25.16 7.95
CA GLN A 463 -22.17 24.80 7.45
C GLN A 463 -22.66 25.79 6.39
#